data_AF-A0A7Y3MNQ9-F1
#
_entry.id   AF-A0A7Y3MNQ9-F1
#
_cell.length_a   1.000
_cell.length_b   1.000
_cell.length_c   1.000
_cell.angle_alpha   90.00
_cell.angle_beta   90.00
_cell.angle_gamma   90.00
#
_symmetry.space_group_name_H-M   'P 1'
#
loop_
_entity.id
_entity.type
_entity.pdbx_description
1 polymer ?
#
loop_
_entity_poly.entity_id
_entity_poly.type
_entity_poly.pdbx_seq_one_letter_code
_entity_poly.pdbx_strand_id
1 'polypeptide(L)'
;MIKFFRKIRYTLMSENKTGKYLKYAIGEIILVVIGILIALQINAWNTARLDNIKEREYLTNLLEDIKAQHQLVKDQVVHNNLMRLKCEKAIRHLNSNSINADSINLYLTDITRKTFVVSDPTFQDL
;
A
#
# COMPACT_ATOMS: atom_id res chain seq x y z
N MET A 1 -24.36 -17.68 -29.59
CA MET A 1 -25.10 -18.96 -29.57
C MET A 1 -24.41 -19.95 -30.49
N ILE A 2 -23.99 -21.08 -29.93
CA ILE A 2 -23.39 -22.19 -30.69
C ILE A 2 -24.36 -22.62 -31.80
N LYS A 3 -23.89 -22.64 -33.06
CA LYS A 3 -24.72 -22.94 -34.26
C LYS A 3 -25.42 -24.31 -34.17
N PHE A 4 -24.89 -25.21 -33.36
CA PHE A 4 -25.42 -26.55 -33.11
C PHE A 4 -26.80 -26.54 -32.43
N PHE A 5 -26.97 -25.76 -31.35
CA PHE A 5 -28.24 -25.68 -30.62
C PHE A 5 -29.35 -25.00 -31.45
N ARG A 6 -28.97 -24.05 -32.32
CA ARG A 6 -29.90 -23.42 -33.27
C ARG A 6 -30.50 -24.44 -34.25
N LYS A 7 -29.70 -25.38 -34.74
CA LYS A 7 -30.14 -26.39 -35.72
C LYS A 7 -31.13 -27.37 -35.09
N ILE A 8 -30.87 -27.80 -33.85
CA ILE A 8 -31.74 -28.70 -33.09
C ILE A 8 -33.12 -28.06 -32.80
N ARG A 9 -33.15 -26.76 -32.44
CA ARG A 9 -34.41 -26.04 -32.21
C ARG A 9 -35.26 -25.95 -33.47
N TYR A 10 -34.65 -25.68 -34.62
CA TYR A 10 -35.36 -25.63 -35.91
C TYR A 10 -35.98 -26.99 -36.28
N THR A 11 -35.22 -28.08 -36.10
CA THR A 11 -35.72 -29.44 -36.37
C THR A 11 -36.85 -29.85 -35.41
N LEU A 12 -36.79 -29.46 -34.15
CA LEU A 12 -37.86 -29.76 -33.17
C LEU A 12 -39.14 -28.94 -33.40
N MET A 13 -39.02 -27.72 -33.94
CA MET A 13 -40.17 -26.92 -34.37
C MET A 13 -40.85 -27.51 -35.61
N SER A 14 -40.08 -28.00 -36.59
CA SER A 14 -40.67 -28.63 -37.79
C SER A 14 -41.40 -29.93 -37.50
N GLU A 15 -41.09 -30.60 -36.38
CA GLU A 15 -41.76 -31.84 -35.96
C GLU A 15 -43.01 -31.61 -35.06
N ASN A 16 -43.49 -30.37 -34.89
CA ASN A 16 -44.60 -30.02 -33.97
C ASN A 16 -44.37 -30.44 -32.49
N LYS A 17 -43.12 -30.66 -32.07
CA LYS A 17 -42.76 -31.08 -30.69
C LYS A 17 -42.49 -29.88 -29.77
N THR A 18 -43.49 -29.02 -29.59
CA THR A 18 -43.43 -27.80 -28.78
C THR A 18 -42.95 -28.03 -27.34
N GLY A 19 -43.37 -29.11 -26.68
CA GLY A 19 -42.92 -29.46 -25.32
C GLY A 19 -41.43 -29.83 -25.22
N LYS A 20 -40.84 -30.43 -26.27
CA LYS A 20 -39.39 -30.71 -26.30
C LYS A 20 -38.61 -29.44 -26.59
N TYR A 21 -39.09 -28.61 -27.52
CA TYR A 21 -38.50 -27.31 -27.85
C TYR A 21 -38.29 -26.43 -26.61
N LEU A 22 -39.32 -26.29 -25.75
CA LEU A 22 -39.24 -25.50 -24.51
C LEU A 22 -38.15 -26.00 -23.55
N LYS A 23 -38.03 -27.33 -23.35
CA LYS A 23 -36.98 -27.91 -22.50
C LYS A 23 -35.57 -27.61 -23.02
N TYR A 24 -35.36 -27.69 -24.34
CA TYR A 24 -34.06 -27.40 -24.94
C TYR A 24 -33.71 -25.91 -24.93
N ALA A 25 -34.69 -25.01 -25.12
CA ALA A 25 -34.47 -23.57 -25.05
C ALA A 25 -34.07 -23.12 -23.63
N ILE A 26 -34.71 -23.68 -22.59
CA ILE A 26 -34.35 -23.42 -21.20
C ILE A 26 -32.92 -23.93 -20.90
N GLY A 27 -32.57 -25.11 -21.40
CA GLY A 27 -31.21 -25.65 -21.27
C GLY A 27 -30.14 -24.75 -21.90
N GLU A 28 -30.41 -24.16 -23.06
CA GLU A 28 -29.48 -23.22 -23.72
C GLU A 28 -29.31 -21.93 -22.92
N ILE A 29 -30.39 -21.38 -22.35
CA ILE A 29 -30.32 -20.20 -21.48
C ILE A 29 -29.46 -20.49 -20.25
N ILE A 30 -29.70 -21.62 -19.56
CA ILE A 30 -28.93 -22.01 -18.37
C ILE A 30 -27.45 -22.14 -18.71
N LEU A 31 -27.13 -22.78 -19.84
CA LEU A 31 -25.74 -22.99 -20.26
C LEU A 31 -25.04 -21.66 -20.59
N VAL A 32 -25.74 -20.74 -21.26
CA VAL A 32 -25.23 -19.38 -21.52
C VAL A 32 -25.03 -18.61 -20.22
N VAL A 33 -25.98 -18.68 -19.28
CA VAL A 33 -25.90 -18.02 -17.98
C VAL A 33 -24.69 -18.55 -17.19
N ILE A 34 -24.47 -19.86 -17.15
CA ILE A 34 -23.28 -20.45 -16.52
C ILE A 34 -22.00 -19.93 -17.15
N GLY A 35 -21.93 -19.85 -18.49
CA GLY A 35 -20.77 -19.30 -19.19
C GLY A 35 -20.47 -17.85 -18.83
N ILE A 36 -21.49 -17.00 -18.75
CA ILE A 36 -21.36 -15.60 -18.35
C ILE A 36 -20.92 -15.49 -16.89
N LEU A 37 -21.51 -16.28 -16.00
CA LEU A 37 -21.16 -16.28 -14.58
C LEU A 37 -19.70 -16.70 -14.36
N ILE A 38 -19.22 -17.73 -15.05
CA ILE A 38 -17.82 -18.15 -14.99
C ILE A 38 -16.90 -17.04 -15.50
N ALA A 39 -17.23 -16.41 -16.63
CA ALA A 39 -16.44 -15.30 -17.17
C ALA A 39 -16.35 -14.12 -16.19
N LEU A 40 -17.47 -13.75 -15.56
CA LEU A 40 -17.51 -12.72 -14.53
C LEU A 40 -16.70 -13.10 -13.29
N GLN A 41 -16.80 -14.35 -12.82
CA GLN A 41 -16.04 -14.83 -11.68
C GLN A 41 -14.53 -14.81 -11.95
N ILE A 42 -14.09 -15.23 -13.13
CA ILE A 42 -12.68 -15.17 -13.52
C ILE A 42 -12.18 -13.71 -13.53
N ASN A 43 -12.96 -12.79 -14.07
CA ASN A 43 -12.60 -11.36 -14.09
C ASN A 43 -12.54 -10.77 -12.68
N ALA A 44 -13.52 -11.07 -11.84
CA ALA A 44 -13.57 -10.62 -10.45
C ALA A 44 -12.39 -11.19 -9.63
N TRP A 45 -12.07 -12.46 -9.80
CA TRP A 45 -10.92 -13.10 -9.13
C TRP A 45 -9.59 -12.49 -9.56
N ASN A 46 -9.39 -12.22 -10.86
CA ASN A 46 -8.18 -11.57 -11.33
C ASN A 46 -8.05 -10.14 -10.79
N THR A 47 -9.15 -9.39 -10.74
CA THR A 47 -9.18 -8.03 -10.16
C THR A 47 -8.83 -8.07 -8.68
N ALA A 48 -9.50 -8.93 -7.90
CA ALA A 48 -9.20 -9.10 -6.48
C ALA A 48 -7.75 -9.51 -6.24
N ARG A 49 -7.17 -10.37 -7.08
CA ARG A 49 -5.74 -10.72 -7.00
C ARG A 49 -4.83 -9.51 -7.21
N LEU A 50 -5.10 -8.67 -8.20
CA LEU A 50 -4.32 -7.47 -8.47
C LEU A 50 -4.44 -6.45 -7.31
N ASP A 51 -5.65 -6.29 -6.77
CA ASP A 51 -5.88 -5.41 -5.61
C ASP A 51 -5.12 -5.90 -4.38
N ASN A 52 -5.12 -7.21 -4.10
CA ASN A 52 -4.33 -7.79 -3.01
C ASN A 52 -2.81 -7.59 -3.18
N ILE A 53 -2.31 -7.60 -4.42
CA ILE A 53 -0.89 -7.35 -4.69
C ILE A 53 -0.56 -5.89 -4.37
N LYS A 54 -1.38 -4.95 -4.85
CA LYS A 54 -1.21 -3.51 -4.56
C LYS A 54 -1.34 -3.20 -3.08
N GLU A 55 -2.30 -3.82 -2.39
CA GLU A 55 -2.47 -3.67 -0.95
C GLU A 55 -1.19 -4.08 -0.20
N ARG A 56 -0.61 -5.23 -0.54
CA ARG A 56 0.65 -5.70 0.06
C ARG A 56 1.81 -4.75 -0.22
N GLU A 57 1.88 -4.20 -1.42
CA GLU A 57 2.89 -3.20 -1.81
C GLU A 57 2.75 -1.94 -0.96
N TYR A 58 1.54 -1.37 -0.86
CA TYR A 58 1.27 -0.21 0.00
C TYR A 58 1.59 -0.48 1.47
N LEU A 59 1.19 -1.64 2.00
CA LEU A 59 1.50 -2.02 3.38
C LEU A 59 3.01 -2.16 3.62
N THR A 60 3.76 -2.67 2.64
CA THR A 60 5.22 -2.80 2.71
C THR A 60 5.88 -1.43 2.70
N ASN A 61 5.48 -0.55 1.79
CA ASN A 61 6.00 0.82 1.69
C ASN A 61 5.72 1.61 2.98
N LEU A 62 4.50 1.50 3.51
CA LEU A 62 4.12 2.14 4.78
C LEU A 62 4.96 1.62 5.95
N LEU A 63 5.22 0.32 6.01
CA LEU A 63 6.05 -0.27 7.05
C LEU A 63 7.50 0.23 6.98
N GLU A 64 8.06 0.35 5.77
CA GLU A 64 9.41 0.88 5.55
C GLU A 64 9.51 2.36 5.93
N ASP A 65 8.54 3.17 5.55
CA ASP A 65 8.46 4.59 5.91
C ASP A 65 8.38 4.78 7.43
N ILE A 66 7.49 4.05 8.12
CA ILE A 66 7.40 4.10 9.59
C ILE A 66 8.72 3.68 10.24
N LYS A 67 9.40 2.65 9.72
CA LYS A 67 10.72 2.24 10.24
C LYS A 67 11.78 3.33 10.05
N ALA A 68 11.81 3.96 8.89
CA ALA A 68 12.72 5.06 8.59
C ALA A 68 12.46 6.26 9.50
N GLN A 69 11.20 6.68 9.64
CA GLN A 69 10.78 7.76 10.53
C GLN A 69 11.13 7.46 11.99
N HIS A 70 10.89 6.24 12.45
CA HIS A 70 11.25 5.83 13.81
C HIS A 70 12.77 5.89 14.05
N GLN A 71 13.58 5.48 13.07
CA GLN A 71 15.03 5.60 13.16
C GLN A 71 15.49 7.06 13.18
N LEU A 72 14.93 7.90 12.31
CA LEU A 72 15.20 9.35 12.30
C LEU A 72 14.89 10.00 13.66
N VAL A 73 13.75 9.67 14.26
CA VAL A 73 13.37 10.17 15.59
C VAL A 73 14.34 9.70 16.66
N LYS A 74 14.77 8.43 16.63
CA LYS A 74 15.79 7.92 17.56
C LYS A 74 17.11 8.68 17.45
N ASP A 75 17.60 8.87 16.23
CA ASP A 75 18.84 9.60 15.97
C ASP A 75 18.73 11.06 16.41
N GLN A 76 17.55 11.67 16.24
CA GLN A 76 17.25 13.01 16.73
C GLN A 76 17.28 13.09 18.26
N VAL A 77 16.71 12.12 18.97
CA VAL A 77 16.73 12.07 20.44
C VAL A 77 18.17 11.98 20.94
N VAL A 78 18.99 11.11 20.34
CA VAL A 78 20.41 10.98 20.69
C VAL A 78 21.15 12.29 20.45
N HIS A 79 20.95 12.91 19.28
CA HIS A 79 21.54 14.21 18.95
C HIS A 79 21.16 15.29 19.96
N ASN A 80 19.86 15.43 20.26
CA ASN A 80 19.36 16.41 21.21
C ASN A 80 19.93 16.20 22.62
N ASN A 81 20.07 14.95 23.07
CA ASN A 81 20.69 14.64 24.36
C ASN A 81 22.17 15.03 24.41
N LEU A 82 22.92 14.77 23.33
CA LEU A 82 24.32 15.21 23.21
C LEU A 82 24.43 16.73 23.23
N MET A 83 23.57 17.42 22.48
CA MET A 83 23.55 18.89 22.46
C MET A 83 23.21 19.46 23.84
N ARG A 84 22.22 18.89 24.53
CA ARG A 84 21.85 19.28 25.90
C ARG A 84 23.05 19.15 26.84
N LEU A 85 23.76 18.03 26.79
CA LEU A 85 24.96 17.81 27.62
C LEU A 85 26.07 18.83 27.32
N LYS A 86 26.29 19.15 26.04
CA LYS A 86 27.27 20.19 25.64
C LYS A 86 26.85 21.56 26.17
N CYS A 87 25.58 21.95 26.02
CA CYS A 87 25.04 23.19 26.58
C CYS A 87 25.20 23.24 28.11
N GLU A 88 24.86 22.17 28.83
CA GLU A 88 25.01 22.07 30.29
C GLU A 88 26.47 22.24 30.73
N LYS A 89 27.43 21.66 29.99
CA LYS A 89 28.87 21.85 30.25
C LYS A 89 29.29 23.30 29.99
N ALA A 90 28.88 23.87 28.86
CA ALA A 90 29.20 25.26 28.51
C ALA A 90 28.67 26.24 29.58
N ILE A 91 27.43 26.07 30.02
CA ILE A 91 26.82 26.91 31.08
C ILE A 91 27.59 26.78 32.40
N ARG A 92 28.01 25.57 32.79
CA ARG A 92 28.84 25.38 34.00
C ARG A 92 30.17 26.12 33.92
N HIS A 93 30.84 26.11 32.78
CA HIS A 93 32.08 26.84 32.58
C HIS A 93 31.87 28.37 32.57
N LEU A 94 30.78 28.85 31.97
CA LEU A 94 30.42 30.28 31.96
C LEU A 94 30.14 30.82 33.36
N ASN A 95 29.57 30.00 34.24
CA ASN A 95 29.26 30.38 35.63
C ASN A 95 30.46 30.22 36.59
N SER A 96 31.64 29.84 36.10
CA SER A 96 32.83 29.69 36.95
C SER A 96 33.58 31.03 37.13
N ASN A 97 34.23 31.22 38.28
CA ASN A 97 34.91 32.46 38.65
C ASN A 97 36.07 32.87 37.71
N SER A 98 36.58 31.96 36.87
CA SER A 98 37.61 32.24 35.87
C SER A 98 37.19 31.65 34.51
N ILE A 99 36.61 32.49 33.66
CA ILE A 99 36.12 32.10 32.34
C ILE A 99 37.32 31.78 31.43
N ASN A 100 37.54 30.49 31.12
CA ASN A 100 38.49 30.08 30.09
C ASN A 100 37.77 29.97 28.74
N ALA A 101 38.02 30.92 27.84
CA ALA A 101 37.39 31.02 26.54
C ALA A 101 37.63 29.78 25.66
N ASP A 102 38.83 29.18 25.70
CA ASP A 102 39.17 28.01 24.88
C ASP A 102 38.41 26.76 25.32
N SER A 103 38.27 26.59 26.64
CA SER A 103 37.49 25.48 27.22
C SER A 103 35.99 25.61 26.91
N ILE A 104 35.46 26.82 26.82
CA ILE A 104 34.07 27.09 26.47
C ILE A 104 33.85 26.87 24.97
N ASN A 105 34.78 27.34 24.13
CA ASN A 105 34.68 27.23 22.68
C ASN A 105 34.57 25.77 22.23
N LEU A 106 35.30 24.85 22.89
CA LEU A 106 35.21 23.41 22.65
C LEU A 106 33.77 22.84 22.74
N TYR A 107 32.93 23.41 23.61
CA TYR A 107 31.55 22.95 23.78
C TYR A 107 30.56 23.68 22.88
N LEU A 108 30.89 24.88 22.41
CA LEU A 108 29.99 25.74 21.64
C LEU A 108 30.06 25.52 20.12
N THR A 109 31.22 25.14 19.57
CA THR A 109 31.43 25.04 18.11
C THR A 109 30.54 24.03 17.42
N ASP A 110 30.11 22.99 18.14
CA ASP A 110 29.38 21.85 17.57
C ASP A 110 27.90 21.83 17.98
N ILE A 111 27.41 22.87 18.65
CA ILE A 111 25.99 22.96 19.02
C ILE A 111 25.20 23.25 17.76
N THR A 112 24.53 22.22 17.26
CA THR A 112 23.77 22.28 16.01
C THR A 112 22.35 21.77 16.23
N ARG A 113 21.41 22.31 15.47
CA ARG A 113 20.03 21.83 15.43
C ARG A 113 19.85 20.94 14.21
N LYS A 114 19.46 19.68 14.43
CA LYS A 114 18.91 18.85 13.35
C LYS A 114 17.41 19.15 13.22
N THR A 115 16.96 19.44 12.00
CA THR A 115 15.53 19.55 11.68
C THR A 115 15.04 18.22 11.13
N PHE A 116 13.76 17.92 11.33
CA PHE A 116 13.13 16.80 10.63
C PHE A 116 13.13 17.09 9.14
N VAL A 117 13.63 16.14 8.36
CA VAL A 117 13.44 16.13 6.91
C VAL A 117 12.13 15.39 6.68
N VAL A 118 11.15 16.06 6.07
CA VAL A 118 9.89 15.42 5.69
C VAL A 118 10.21 14.45 4.54
N SER A 119 9.94 13.16 4.76
CA SER A 119 10.00 12.14 3.71
C SER A 119 8.57 11.71 3.41
N ASP A 120 8.09 12.00 2.20
CA ASP A 120 6.76 11.59 1.72
C ASP A 120 6.83 10.51 0.60
N PRO A 121 7.67 9.45 0.71
CA PRO A 121 7.79 8.47 -0.37
C PRO A 121 6.49 7.68 -0.58
N THR A 122 5.72 7.46 0.50
CA THR A 122 4.48 6.66 0.48
C THR A 122 3.34 7.32 -0.31
N PHE A 123 3.40 8.65 -0.51
CA PHE A 123 2.33 9.43 -1.17
C PHE A 123 2.58 9.69 -2.66
N GLN A 124 3.75 9.34 -3.21
CA GLN A 124 4.04 9.62 -4.62
C GLN A 124 3.32 8.68 -5.59
N ASP A 125 2.92 7.49 -5.12
CA ASP A 125 2.32 6.43 -5.93
C ASP A 125 0.81 6.21 -5.67
N LEU A 126 0.21 6.98 -4.74
CA LEU A 126 -1.23 6.99 -4.43
C LEU A 126 -1.97 8.05 -5.25
#